data_AF-A0A5N7ZDN8-F1
#
_entry.id   AF-A0A5N7ZDN8-F1
#
_cell.length_a   1.000
_cell.length_b   1.000
_cell.length_c   1.000
_cell.angle_alpha   90.00
_cell.angle_beta   90.00
_cell.angle_gamma   90.00
#
_symmetry.space_group_name_H-M   'P 1'
#
loop_
_entity.id
_entity.type
_entity.pdbx_description
1 polymer ?
#
loop_
_entity_poly.entity_id
_entity_poly.type
_entity_poly.pdbx_seq_one_letter_code
_entity_poly.pdbx_strand_id
1 'polypeptide(L)'
;MAQAVSKQQLLFNESEELVYSKPDEALKVAQHLLKNANSGKENAKINLLLAKIYEAKGDYNNALTYLYEANKGVADLSERDAVEVSVTQSGILRALYFDNQSLNYFKEAQNRADKIKDPATKEYAQGLLQLEKTMMDLERENYRSALQNLHQDNF
;
A
#
# COMPACT_ATOMS: atom_id res chain seq x y z
N MET A 1 22.42 -16.00 12.72
CA MET A 1 23.07 -15.85 11.40
C MET A 1 22.29 -14.80 10.62
N ALA A 2 22.92 -13.72 10.17
CA ALA A 2 22.25 -12.75 9.30
C ALA A 2 21.98 -13.41 7.96
N GLN A 3 20.71 -13.59 7.59
CA GLN A 3 20.34 -14.16 6.30
C GLN A 3 20.66 -13.10 5.23
N ALA A 4 21.57 -13.43 4.30
CA ALA A 4 21.94 -12.53 3.23
C ALA A 4 20.69 -12.14 2.42
N VAL A 5 20.46 -10.84 2.26
CA VAL A 5 19.34 -10.30 1.48
C VAL A 5 19.53 -10.72 0.02
N SER A 6 18.50 -11.29 -0.61
CA SER A 6 18.59 -11.74 -2.00
C SER A 6 18.71 -10.54 -2.96
N LYS A 7 19.30 -10.76 -4.14
CA LYS A 7 19.38 -9.74 -5.19
C LYS A 7 17.99 -9.21 -5.59
N GLN A 8 16.98 -10.09 -5.63
CA GLN A 8 15.60 -9.69 -5.94
C GLN A 8 15.03 -8.77 -4.86
N GLN A 9 15.29 -9.05 -3.58
CA GLN A 9 14.84 -8.19 -2.48
C GLN A 9 15.53 -6.82 -2.51
N LEU A 10 16.83 -6.77 -2.84
CA LEU A 10 17.54 -5.49 -3.00
C LEU A 10 16.93 -4.65 -4.14
N LEU A 11 16.69 -5.26 -5.30
CA LEU A 11 16.05 -4.59 -6.44
C LEU A 11 14.62 -4.13 -6.12
N PHE A 12 13.88 -4.92 -5.32
CA PHE A 12 12.54 -4.54 -4.87
C PHE A 12 12.60 -3.28 -4.00
N ASN A 13 13.48 -3.26 -2.98
CA ASN A 13 13.64 -2.11 -2.09
C ASN A 13 14.09 -0.86 -2.85
N GLU A 14 15.07 -0.99 -3.75
CA GLU A 14 15.52 0.11 -4.61
C GLU A 14 14.37 0.65 -5.47
N SER A 15 13.56 -0.25 -6.04
CA SER A 15 12.39 0.17 -6.82
C SER A 15 11.32 0.86 -5.98
N GLU A 16 11.15 0.50 -4.70
CA GLU A 16 10.24 1.19 -3.77
C GLU A 16 10.71 2.63 -3.49
N GLU A 17 12.01 2.84 -3.28
CA GLU A 17 12.59 4.18 -3.03
C GLU A 17 12.45 5.13 -4.24
N LEU A 18 12.39 4.57 -5.45
CA LEU A 18 12.28 5.32 -6.70
C LEU A 18 10.84 5.68 -7.10
N VAL A 19 9.81 5.16 -6.41
CA VAL A 19 8.39 5.31 -6.82
C VAL A 19 8.02 6.78 -7.12
N TYR A 20 8.34 7.70 -6.21
CA TYR A 20 7.93 9.10 -6.34
C TYR A 20 8.99 10.00 -6.99
N SER A 21 10.26 9.57 -7.02
CA SER A 21 11.37 10.38 -7.56
C SER A 21 11.67 10.05 -9.01
N LYS A 22 11.57 8.78 -9.40
CA LYS A 22 11.88 8.26 -10.74
C LYS A 22 10.94 7.11 -11.12
N PRO A 23 9.63 7.37 -11.27
CA PRO A 23 8.63 6.32 -11.48
C PRO A 23 8.86 5.47 -12.74
N ASP A 24 9.46 6.03 -13.80
CA ASP A 24 9.79 5.26 -15.01
C ASP A 24 10.94 4.26 -14.82
N GLU A 25 11.91 4.58 -13.95
CA GLU A 25 12.99 3.66 -13.58
C GLU A 25 12.44 2.57 -12.67
N ALA A 26 11.66 2.95 -11.66
CA ALA A 26 10.96 2.01 -10.78
C ALA A 26 10.09 1.03 -11.57
N LEU A 27 9.32 1.52 -12.55
CA LEU A 27 8.45 0.69 -13.38
C LEU A 27 9.22 -0.42 -14.12
N LYS A 28 10.36 -0.09 -14.72
CA LYS A 28 11.19 -1.06 -15.45
C LYS A 28 11.70 -2.17 -14.52
N VAL A 29 12.15 -1.80 -13.32
CA VAL A 29 12.64 -2.75 -12.33
C VAL A 29 11.50 -3.63 -11.81
N ALA A 30 10.37 -3.04 -11.42
CA ALA A 30 9.20 -3.78 -10.95
C ALA A 30 8.64 -4.76 -12.01
N GLN A 31 8.59 -4.37 -13.28
CA GLN A 31 8.20 -5.27 -14.38
C GLN A 31 9.19 -6.42 -14.57
N HIS A 32 10.49 -6.18 -14.40
CA HIS A 32 11.50 -7.24 -14.44
C HIS A 32 11.34 -8.19 -13.25
N LEU A 33 11.09 -7.67 -12.05
CA LEU A 33 10.83 -8.48 -10.86
C LEU A 33 9.59 -9.36 -11.06
N LEU A 34 8.49 -8.80 -11.60
CA LEU A 34 7.25 -9.55 -11.80
C LEU A 34 7.44 -10.76 -12.71
N LYS A 35 8.21 -10.61 -13.80
CA LYS A 35 8.53 -11.71 -14.73
C LYS A 35 9.31 -12.85 -14.08
N ASN A 36 9.99 -12.58 -12.97
CA ASN A 36 10.84 -13.53 -12.26
C ASN A 36 10.27 -13.93 -10.89
N ALA A 37 9.04 -13.53 -10.56
CA ALA A 37 8.40 -13.85 -9.29
C ALA A 37 8.13 -15.37 -9.21
N ASN A 38 8.49 -15.97 -8.08
CA ASN A 38 8.44 -17.42 -7.89
C ASN A 38 7.40 -17.90 -6.87
N SER A 39 6.68 -16.96 -6.22
CA SER A 39 5.67 -17.28 -5.21
C SER A 39 4.47 -16.33 -5.28
N GLY A 40 3.33 -16.76 -4.71
CA GLY A 40 2.13 -15.92 -4.59
C GLY A 40 2.40 -14.64 -3.79
N LYS A 41 3.15 -14.77 -2.69
CA LYS A 41 3.59 -13.63 -1.86
C LYS A 41 4.45 -12.62 -2.63
N GLU A 42 5.46 -13.08 -3.37
CA GLU A 42 6.29 -12.18 -4.19
C GLU A 42 5.46 -11.50 -5.27
N ASN A 43 4.61 -12.26 -5.98
CA ASN A 43 3.71 -11.70 -6.99
C ASN A 43 2.81 -10.61 -6.40
N ALA A 44 2.20 -10.85 -5.24
CA ALA A 44 1.33 -9.88 -4.59
C ALA A 44 2.07 -8.58 -4.23
N LYS A 45 3.28 -8.69 -3.65
CA LYS A 45 4.11 -7.53 -3.30
C LYS A 45 4.54 -6.73 -4.53
N ILE A 46 4.96 -7.40 -5.60
CA ILE A 46 5.41 -6.73 -6.82
C ILE A 46 4.23 -6.05 -7.53
N ASN A 47 3.05 -6.68 -7.55
CA ASN A 47 1.84 -6.06 -8.08
C ASN A 47 1.41 -4.83 -7.26
N LEU A 48 1.54 -4.87 -5.93
CA LEU A 48 1.30 -3.69 -5.09
C LEU A 48 2.30 -2.56 -5.42
N LEU A 49 3.58 -2.88 -5.60
CA LEU A 49 4.59 -1.92 -6.01
C LEU A 49 4.25 -1.29 -7.38
N LEU A 50 3.87 -2.10 -8.36
CA LEU A 50 3.42 -1.59 -9.67
C LEU A 50 2.21 -0.67 -9.53
N ALA A 51 1.23 -1.01 -8.68
CA ALA A 51 0.09 -0.15 -8.41
C ALA A 51 0.52 1.22 -7.87
N LYS A 52 1.39 1.25 -6.85
CA LYS A 52 1.95 2.49 -6.28
C LYS A 52 2.73 3.32 -7.32
N ILE A 53 3.47 2.66 -8.22
CA ILE A 53 4.20 3.34 -9.31
C ILE A 53 3.24 3.99 -10.30
N TYR A 54 2.20 3.27 -10.75
CA TYR A 54 1.23 3.83 -11.68
C TYR A 54 0.38 4.93 -11.04
N GLU A 55 0.05 4.81 -9.75
CA GLU A 55 -0.58 5.88 -8.96
C GLU A 55 0.30 7.14 -8.95
N ALA A 56 1.60 7.02 -8.65
CA ALA A 56 2.54 8.14 -8.68
C ALA A 56 2.65 8.81 -10.07
N LYS A 57 2.37 8.05 -11.14
CA LYS A 57 2.32 8.56 -12.53
C LYS A 57 0.95 9.17 -12.90
N GLY A 58 -0.05 9.07 -12.03
CA GLY A 58 -1.44 9.48 -12.31
C GLY A 58 -2.20 8.51 -13.24
N ASP A 59 -1.65 7.34 -13.53
CA ASP A 59 -2.28 6.32 -14.36
C ASP A 59 -3.11 5.36 -13.50
N TYR A 60 -4.28 5.85 -13.09
CA TYR A 60 -5.15 5.12 -12.18
C TYR A 60 -5.76 3.84 -12.80
N ASN A 61 -5.84 3.73 -14.12
CA ASN A 61 -6.32 2.51 -14.79
C ASN A 61 -5.35 1.34 -14.58
N ASN A 62 -4.07 1.58 -14.83
CA ASN A 62 -3.05 0.57 -14.54
C ASN A 62 -2.86 0.38 -13.03
N ALA A 63 -2.94 1.44 -12.23
CA ALA A 63 -2.86 1.32 -10.78
C ALA A 63 -3.91 0.37 -10.23
N LEU A 64 -5.18 0.55 -10.61
CA LEU A 64 -6.28 -0.36 -10.23
C LEU A 64 -6.07 -1.79 -10.73
N THR A 65 -5.59 -1.96 -11.96
CA THR A 65 -5.35 -3.28 -12.56
C THR A 65 -4.34 -4.07 -11.73
N TYR A 66 -3.18 -3.49 -11.45
CA TYR A 66 -2.14 -4.16 -10.67
C TYR A 66 -2.53 -4.33 -9.21
N LEU A 67 -3.31 -3.41 -8.65
CA LEU A 67 -3.82 -3.53 -7.29
C LEU A 67 -4.81 -4.68 -7.14
N TYR A 68 -5.64 -4.93 -8.16
CA TYR A 68 -6.51 -6.11 -8.20
C TYR A 68 -5.70 -7.41 -8.23
N GLU A 69 -4.63 -7.48 -9.03
CA GLU A 69 -3.73 -8.63 -9.05
C GLU A 69 -3.02 -8.83 -7.69
N ALA A 70 -2.60 -7.75 -7.02
CA ALA A 70 -2.03 -7.82 -5.68
C ALA A 70 -3.03 -8.43 -4.67
N ASN A 71 -4.28 -8.00 -4.73
CA ASN A 71 -5.33 -8.46 -3.83
C ASN A 71 -5.68 -9.96 -4.01
N LYS A 72 -5.50 -10.54 -5.20
CA LYS A 72 -5.68 -11.99 -5.39
C LYS A 72 -4.74 -12.83 -4.53
N GLY A 73 -3.54 -12.32 -4.26
CA GLY A 73 -2.53 -12.97 -3.42
C GLY A 73 -2.52 -12.51 -1.96
N VAL A 74 -3.52 -11.73 -1.52
CA VAL A 74 -3.54 -11.14 -0.16
C VAL A 74 -3.54 -12.19 0.96
N ALA A 75 -4.05 -13.40 0.68
CA ALA A 75 -4.04 -14.50 1.65
C ALA A 75 -2.63 -15.06 1.93
N ASP A 76 -1.69 -14.87 1.00
CA ASP A 76 -0.29 -15.30 1.13
C ASP A 76 0.59 -14.24 1.81
N LEU A 77 0.02 -13.07 2.08
CA LEU A 77 0.71 -11.93 2.68
C LEU A 77 0.70 -12.01 4.21
N SER A 78 1.67 -11.33 4.83
CA SER A 78 1.56 -11.03 6.26
C SER A 78 0.41 -10.04 6.48
N GLU A 79 -0.19 -10.01 7.69
CA GLU A 79 -1.25 -9.02 7.98
C GLU A 79 -0.76 -7.58 7.77
N ARG A 80 0.52 -7.30 8.04
CA ARG A 80 1.15 -6.01 7.72
C ARG A 80 1.04 -5.68 6.23
N ASP A 81 1.52 -6.58 5.38
CA ASP A 81 1.51 -6.36 3.93
C ASP A 81 0.07 -6.31 3.39
N ALA A 82 -0.85 -7.08 3.97
CA ALA A 82 -2.26 -7.08 3.60
C ALA A 82 -2.98 -5.78 4.01
N VAL A 83 -2.60 -5.15 5.13
CA VAL A 83 -3.02 -3.79 5.49
C VAL A 83 -2.58 -2.80 4.42
N GLU A 84 -1.32 -2.86 3.98
CA GLU A 84 -0.82 -1.96 2.92
C GLU A 84 -1.63 -2.10 1.63
N VAL A 85 -1.94 -3.33 1.19
CA VAL A 85 -2.81 -3.55 0.00
C VAL A 85 -4.17 -2.86 0.18
N SER A 86 -4.80 -3.08 1.32
CA SER A 86 -6.15 -2.54 1.62
C SER A 86 -6.16 -1.01 1.73
N VAL A 87 -5.11 -0.42 2.33
CA VAL A 87 -4.94 1.04 2.42
C VAL A 87 -4.70 1.64 1.03
N THR A 88 -3.84 1.04 0.20
CA THR A 88 -3.61 1.50 -1.18
C THR A 88 -4.89 1.38 -2.02
N GLN A 89 -5.70 0.33 -1.83
CA GLN A 89 -7.03 0.22 -2.45
C GLN A 89 -7.95 1.37 -2.04
N SER A 90 -8.00 1.66 -0.75
CA SER A 90 -8.75 2.79 -0.22
C SER A 90 -8.34 4.11 -0.89
N GLY A 91 -7.04 4.40 -0.93
CA GLY A 91 -6.50 5.65 -1.47
C GLY A 91 -6.79 5.84 -2.95
N ILE A 92 -6.51 4.83 -3.78
CA ILE A 92 -6.75 4.88 -5.23
C ILE A 92 -8.25 5.02 -5.55
N LEU A 93 -9.11 4.27 -4.87
CA LEU A 93 -10.56 4.36 -5.10
C LEU A 93 -11.12 5.72 -4.69
N ARG A 94 -10.60 6.30 -3.61
CA ARG A 94 -10.95 7.65 -3.16
C ARG A 94 -10.52 8.72 -4.16
N ALA A 95 -9.31 8.62 -4.71
CA ALA A 95 -8.83 9.53 -5.76
C ALA A 95 -9.75 9.49 -7.01
N LEU A 96 -10.42 8.36 -7.24
CA LEU A 96 -11.39 8.16 -8.32
C LEU A 96 -12.85 8.43 -7.92
N TYR A 97 -13.09 9.02 -6.74
CA TYR A 97 -14.42 9.32 -6.20
C TYR A 97 -15.32 8.10 -5.92
N PHE A 98 -14.74 6.90 -5.78
CA PHE A 98 -15.43 5.69 -5.35
C PHE A 98 -15.45 5.55 -3.83
N ASP A 99 -16.04 6.54 -3.15
CA ASP A 99 -15.95 6.72 -1.70
C ASP A 99 -16.49 5.54 -0.89
N ASN A 100 -17.59 4.92 -1.34
CA ASN A 100 -18.15 3.75 -0.67
C ASN A 100 -17.21 2.55 -0.72
N GLN A 101 -16.60 2.31 -1.89
CA GLN A 101 -15.65 1.21 -2.08
C GLN A 101 -14.36 1.49 -1.32
N SER A 102 -13.86 2.72 -1.37
CA SER A 102 -12.72 3.18 -0.58
C SER A 102 -12.92 2.90 0.91
N LEU A 103 -14.07 3.31 1.47
CA LEU A 103 -14.42 3.07 2.86
C LEU A 103 -14.48 1.58 3.23
N ASN A 104 -14.93 0.72 2.32
CA ASN A 104 -14.96 -0.72 2.56
C ASN A 104 -13.54 -1.29 2.71
N TYR A 105 -12.61 -0.90 1.84
CA TYR A 105 -11.22 -1.33 1.93
C TYR A 105 -10.49 -0.73 3.14
N PHE A 106 -10.81 0.51 3.52
CA PHE A 106 -10.33 1.09 4.76
C PHE A 106 -10.76 0.26 5.98
N LYS A 107 -12.03 -0.13 6.06
CA LYS A 107 -12.52 -1.01 7.13
C LYS A 107 -11.85 -2.39 7.11
N GLU A 108 -11.57 -2.94 5.91
CA GLU A 108 -10.81 -4.17 5.79
C GLU A 108 -9.40 -4.02 6.38
N ALA A 109 -8.71 -2.91 6.05
CA ALA A 109 -7.41 -2.58 6.61
C ALA A 109 -7.45 -2.50 8.14
N GLN A 110 -8.48 -1.85 8.72
CA GLN A 110 -8.68 -1.81 10.17
C GLN A 110 -8.82 -3.22 10.78
N ASN A 111 -9.68 -4.05 10.21
CA ASN A 111 -9.92 -5.42 10.68
C ASN A 111 -8.64 -6.28 10.62
N ARG A 112 -7.75 -6.02 9.66
CA ARG A 112 -6.46 -6.71 9.54
C ARG A 112 -5.46 -6.19 10.57
N ALA A 113 -5.37 -4.87 10.74
CA ALA A 113 -4.50 -4.25 11.74
C ALA A 113 -4.83 -4.73 13.16
N ASP A 114 -6.11 -4.96 13.47
CA ASP A 114 -6.54 -5.48 14.77
C ASP A 114 -6.04 -6.91 15.08
N LYS A 115 -5.74 -7.71 14.04
CA LYS A 115 -5.18 -9.06 14.18
C LYS A 115 -3.67 -9.06 14.42
N ILE A 116 -2.99 -7.94 14.21
CA ILE A 116 -1.54 -7.82 14.40
C ILE A 116 -1.23 -7.84 15.90
N LYS A 117 -0.42 -8.81 16.32
CA LYS A 117 -0.02 -8.99 17.72
C LYS A 117 1.28 -8.30 18.07
N ASP A 118 2.20 -8.23 17.12
CA ASP A 118 3.50 -7.56 17.32
C ASP A 118 3.28 -6.04 17.47
N PRO A 119 3.68 -5.43 18.61
CA PRO A 119 3.38 -4.03 18.88
C PRO A 119 3.94 -3.06 17.84
N ALA A 120 5.18 -3.25 17.40
CA ALA A 120 5.82 -2.37 16.43
C ALA A 120 5.14 -2.45 15.05
N THR A 121 4.77 -3.66 14.62
CA THR A 121 4.02 -3.86 13.38
C THR A 121 2.60 -3.29 13.48
N LYS A 122 1.97 -3.39 14.66
CA LYS A 122 0.64 -2.83 14.90
C LYS A 122 0.66 -1.31 14.85
N GLU A 123 1.64 -0.69 15.50
CA GLU A 123 1.85 0.76 15.47
C GLU A 123 2.06 1.27 14.04
N TYR A 124 2.90 0.59 13.25
CA TYR A 124 3.07 0.89 11.83
C TYR A 124 1.74 0.84 11.05
N ALA A 125 0.95 -0.22 11.23
CA ALA A 125 -0.34 -0.38 10.58
C ALA A 125 -1.35 0.70 11.01
N GLN A 126 -1.35 1.07 12.29
CA GLN A 126 -2.19 2.14 12.82
C GLN A 126 -1.79 3.51 12.25
N GLY A 127 -0.50 3.78 12.12
CA GLY A 127 0.00 5.00 11.46
C GLY A 127 -0.48 5.09 10.00
N LEU A 128 -0.41 4.00 9.24
CA LEU A 128 -0.95 3.96 7.87
C LEU A 128 -2.45 4.24 7.81
N LEU A 129 -3.23 3.62 8.71
CA LEU A 129 -4.67 3.86 8.81
C LEU A 129 -4.98 5.31 9.16
N GLN A 130 -4.20 5.91 10.05
CA GLN A 130 -4.40 7.31 10.45
C GLN A 130 -4.12 8.27 9.30
N LEU A 131 -3.06 8.03 8.54
CA LEU A 131 -2.74 8.80 7.35
C LEU A 131 -3.85 8.70 6.31
N GLU A 132 -4.32 7.49 6.01
CA GLU A 132 -5.40 7.30 5.04
C GLU A 132 -6.71 7.94 5.51
N LYS A 133 -7.07 7.80 6.79
CA LYS A 133 -8.27 8.44 7.33
C LYS A 133 -8.17 9.97 7.29
N THR A 134 -6.99 10.51 7.55
CA THR A 134 -6.72 11.95 7.40
C THR A 134 -6.90 12.38 5.94
N MET A 135 -6.37 11.63 4.99
CA MET A 135 -6.50 11.92 3.56
C MET A 135 -7.95 11.82 3.07
N MET A 136 -8.72 10.84 3.56
CA MET A 136 -10.16 10.76 3.32
C MET A 136 -10.89 12.05 3.70
N ASP A 137 -10.59 12.56 4.89
CA ASP A 137 -11.23 13.77 5.39
C ASP A 137 -10.72 15.00 4.63
N LEU A 138 -9.42 15.07 4.33
CA LEU A 138 -8.79 16.19 3.62
C LEU A 138 -9.33 16.37 2.20
N GLU A 139 -9.41 15.30 1.41
CA GLU A 139 -9.89 15.34 0.01
C GLU A 139 -11.40 15.54 -0.13
N ARG A 140 -12.13 15.46 0.98
CA ARG A 140 -13.56 15.79 1.05
C ARG A 140 -13.81 17.05 1.87
N GLU A 141 -12.77 17.87 2.03
CA GLU A 141 -12.82 19.20 2.67
C GLU A 141 -13.30 19.17 4.14
N ASN A 142 -13.25 18.01 4.78
CA ASN A 142 -13.55 17.82 6.19
C ASN A 142 -12.33 18.19 7.05
N TYR A 143 -11.80 19.40 6.86
CA TYR A 143 -10.51 19.84 7.42
C TYR A 143 -10.42 19.73 8.94
N ARG A 144 -11.53 19.97 9.65
CA ARG A 144 -11.58 19.82 11.11
C ARG A 144 -11.30 18.38 11.52
N SER A 145 -11.94 17.42 10.87
CA SER A 145 -11.75 16.00 11.15
C SER A 145 -10.35 15.54 10.75
N ALA A 146 -9.84 16.00 9.60
CA ALA A 146 -8.45 15.73 9.19
C ALA A 146 -7.43 16.21 10.23
N LEU A 147 -7.57 17.45 10.74
CA LEU A 147 -6.71 17.97 11.81
C LEU A 147 -6.84 17.21 13.12
N GLN A 148 -8.07 16.81 13.49
CA GLN A 148 -8.29 16.00 14.69
C GLN A 148 -7.59 14.65 14.60
N ASN A 149 -7.63 14.00 13.43
CA ASN A 149 -6.93 12.75 13.22
C ASN A 149 -5.40 12.94 13.35
N LEU A 150 -4.82 13.99 12.78
CA LEU A 150 -3.37 14.24 12.90
C LEU A 150 -2.89 14.47 14.35
N HIS A 151 -3.75 14.97 15.23
CA HIS A 151 -3.39 15.31 16.61
C HIS A 151 -3.69 14.20 17.63
N GLN A 152 -4.19 13.03 17.21
CA GLN A 152 -4.44 11.92 18.13
C GLN A 152 -3.16 11.28 18.68
N ASP A 153 -2.00 11.49 18.02
CA ASP A 153 -0.69 11.11 18.53
C ASP A 153 -0.01 12.32 19.19
N ASN A 154 -0.20 12.48 20.50
CA ASN A 154 0.78 13.20 21.30
C ASN A 154 2.00 12.28 21.41
N PHE A 155 3.11 12.67 20.78
CA PHE A 155 4.45 12.09 21.02
C PHE A 155 4.80 12.04 22.51
#